data_AF-A0A0N5BER6-F1
#
_entry.id   AF-A0A0N5BER6-F1
#
_cell.length_a   1.000
_cell.length_b   1.000
_cell.length_c   1.000
_cell.angle_alpha   90.00
_cell.angle_beta   90.00
_cell.angle_gamma   90.00
#
_symmetry.space_group_name_H-M   'P 1'
#
loop_
_entity.id
_entity.type
_entity.pdbx_description
1 polymer ?
#
loop_
_entity_poly.entity_id
_entity_poly.type
_entity_poly.pdbx_seq_one_letter_code
_entity_poly.pdbx_strand_id
1 'polypeptide(L)'
;MATTRRIQTDYVREALDICIDLADGWESDGDPRMFTMEKHIMMIRELQDILQDAFETKIVRLIYSLRKARNNAIERIKYDFFRVYKTTEEQLRGILGVPFEEFIRSPRHYKYFVTEGETVYFEDVIQGPTHNG
;
A
#
# COMPACT_ATOMS: atom_id res chain seq x y z
N MET A 1 -28.81 -3.54 -5.91
CA MET A 1 -28.13 -4.32 -4.86
C MET A 1 -26.69 -3.83 -4.77
N ALA A 2 -26.32 -3.15 -3.70
CA ALA A 2 -24.95 -2.68 -3.48
C ALA A 2 -24.15 -3.85 -2.93
N THR A 3 -23.30 -4.45 -3.76
CA THR A 3 -22.32 -5.43 -3.30
C THR A 3 -21.31 -4.67 -2.45
N THR A 4 -21.48 -4.70 -1.12
CA THR A 4 -20.47 -4.23 -0.18
C THR A 4 -19.21 -5.04 -0.45
N ARG A 5 -18.27 -4.49 -1.22
CA ARG A 5 -16.94 -5.09 -1.38
C ARG A 5 -16.37 -5.18 0.03
N ARG A 6 -16.35 -6.39 0.60
CA ARG A 6 -15.60 -6.66 1.83
C ARG A 6 -14.18 -6.16 1.56
N ILE A 7 -13.76 -5.12 2.26
CA ILE A 7 -12.36 -4.74 2.29
C ILE A 7 -11.68 -5.92 2.98
N GLN A 8 -11.02 -6.77 2.19
CA GLN A 8 -10.15 -7.80 2.73
C GLN A 8 -9.04 -7.10 3.50
N THR A 9 -9.03 -7.32 4.82
CA THR A 9 -8.02 -6.86 5.77
C THR A 9 -6.80 -7.77 5.78
N ASP A 10 -6.69 -8.70 4.83
CA ASP A 10 -5.62 -9.70 4.75
C ASP A 10 -4.25 -9.02 4.68
N TYR A 11 -4.13 -7.91 3.98
CA TYR A 11 -2.90 -7.10 3.94
C TYR A 11 -2.49 -6.54 5.32
N VAL A 12 -3.46 -6.25 6.20
CA VAL A 12 -3.18 -5.80 7.57
C VAL A 12 -2.70 -6.97 8.41
N ARG A 13 -3.32 -8.15 8.25
CA ARG A 13 -2.89 -9.36 8.96
C ARG A 13 -1.50 -9.79 8.54
N GLU A 14 -1.22 -9.86 7.23
CA GLU A 14 0.11 -10.17 6.70
C GLU A 14 1.18 -9.22 7.26
N ALA A 15 0.90 -7.91 7.29
CA ALA A 15 1.83 -6.93 7.86
C ALA A 15 2.02 -7.12 9.37
N LEU A 16 0.95 -7.42 10.11
CA LEU A 16 1.02 -7.67 11.55
C LEU A 16 1.79 -8.95 11.87
N ASP A 17 1.63 -10.01 11.09
CA ASP A 17 2.35 -11.27 11.27
C ASP A 17 3.87 -11.02 11.12
N ILE A 18 4.29 -10.26 10.10
CA ILE A 18 5.71 -9.85 9.93
C ILE A 18 6.20 -9.03 11.12
N CYS A 19 5.38 -8.09 11.62
CA CYS A 19 5.72 -7.27 12.79
C CYS A 19 5.88 -8.12 14.06
N ILE A 20 5.06 -9.16 14.23
CA ILE A 20 5.15 -10.09 15.37
C ILE A 20 6.45 -10.90 15.27
N ASP A 21 6.75 -11.45 14.09
CA ASP A 21 7.99 -12.21 13.87
C ASP A 21 9.25 -11.38 14.17
N LEU A 22 9.24 -10.09 13.81
CA LEU A 22 10.33 -9.15 14.17
C LEU A 22 10.42 -8.93 15.68
N ALA A 23 9.28 -8.74 16.34
CA ALA A 23 9.25 -8.55 17.79
C ALA A 23 9.82 -9.77 18.54
N ASP A 24 9.41 -10.97 18.13
CA ASP A 24 9.93 -12.24 18.67
C ASP A 24 11.44 -12.39 18.40
N GLY A 25 11.91 -11.95 17.22
CA GLY A 25 13.33 -11.88 16.89
C GLY A 25 14.11 -10.94 17.81
N TRP A 26 13.56 -9.75 18.11
CA TRP A 26 14.21 -8.80 19.01
C TRP A 26 14.26 -9.28 20.46
N GLU A 27 13.25 -10.03 20.94
CA GLU A 27 13.30 -10.69 22.25
C GLU A 27 14.40 -11.76 22.32
N SER A 28 14.69 -12.40 21.19
CA SER A 28 15.77 -13.39 21.07
C SER A 28 17.17 -12.75 21.10
N ASP A 29 17.30 -11.49 20.67
CA ASP A 29 18.55 -10.70 20.72
C ASP A 29 18.92 -10.19 22.13
N GLY A 30 18.01 -10.32 23.09
CA GLY A 30 18.18 -9.88 24.48
C GLY A 30 16.94 -9.16 25.03
N ASP A 31 16.93 -8.84 26.32
CA ASP A 31 15.79 -8.15 26.95
C ASP A 31 15.55 -6.77 26.30
N PRO A 32 14.43 -6.56 25.57
CA PRO A 32 14.21 -5.31 24.87
C PRO A 32 14.15 -4.09 25.79
N ARG A 33 13.84 -4.29 27.08
CA ARG A 33 13.82 -3.20 28.08
C ARG A 33 15.20 -2.63 28.39
N MET A 34 16.24 -3.36 28.00
CA MET A 34 17.65 -2.97 28.17
C MET A 34 18.23 -2.31 26.92
N PHE A 35 17.44 -2.20 25.84
CA PHE A 35 17.89 -1.58 24.60
C PHE A 35 18.02 -0.05 24.75
N THR A 36 18.91 0.53 23.95
CA THR A 36 19.07 1.98 23.90
C THR A 36 17.85 2.63 23.26
N MET A 37 17.61 3.92 23.56
CA MET A 37 16.56 4.70 22.89
C MET A 37 16.72 4.69 21.36
N GLU A 38 17.95 4.74 20.86
CA GLU A 38 18.23 4.64 19.41
C GLU A 38 17.74 3.31 18.83
N LYS A 39 17.99 2.19 19.52
CA LYS A 39 17.51 0.87 19.09
C LYS A 39 15.99 0.80 19.12
N HIS A 40 15.33 1.36 20.13
CA HIS A 40 13.86 1.45 20.16
C HIS A 40 13.29 2.29 19.01
N ILE A 41 13.92 3.44 18.69
CA ILE A 41 13.50 4.28 17.56
C ILE A 41 13.66 3.51 16.24
N MET A 42 14.74 2.74 16.07
CA MET A 42 14.92 1.88 14.89
C MET A 42 13.82 0.83 14.78
N MET A 43 13.53 0.11 15.87
CA MET A 43 12.47 -0.90 15.91
C MET A 43 11.10 -0.30 15.54
N ILE A 44 10.75 0.86 16.12
CA ILE A 44 9.49 1.55 15.81
C ILE A 44 9.42 1.94 14.33
N ARG A 45 10.51 2.46 13.76
CA ARG A 45 10.57 2.84 12.34
C ARG A 45 10.38 1.62 11.43
N GLU A 46 11.00 0.49 11.77
CA GLU A 46 10.87 -0.74 10.98
C GLU A 46 9.42 -1.24 10.96
N LEU A 47 8.73 -1.25 12.10
CA LEU A 47 7.30 -1.60 12.16
C LEU A 47 6.44 -0.60 11.37
N GLN A 48 6.75 0.69 11.47
CA GLN A 48 6.05 1.73 10.72
C GLN A 48 6.22 1.55 9.22
N ASP A 49 7.43 1.25 8.76
CA ASP A 49 7.74 1.04 7.34
C ASP A 49 6.99 -0.19 6.78
N ILE A 50 6.93 -1.29 7.53
CA ILE A 50 6.19 -2.50 7.12
C ILE A 50 4.69 -2.22 6.98
N LEU A 51 4.11 -1.54 7.98
CA LEU A 51 2.70 -1.19 7.95
C LEU A 51 2.41 -0.21 6.80
N GLN A 52 3.27 0.80 6.61
CA GLN A 52 3.16 1.77 5.54
C GLN A 52 3.20 1.09 4.17
N ASP A 53 4.19 0.23 3.92
CA ASP A 53 4.35 -0.50 2.66
C ASP A 53 3.13 -1.38 2.35
N ALA A 54 2.54 -2.01 3.38
CA ALA A 54 1.33 -2.81 3.22
C ALA A 54 0.10 -1.94 2.85
N PHE A 55 -0.07 -0.79 3.50
CA PHE A 55 -1.12 0.17 3.15
C PHE A 55 -0.94 0.72 1.74
N GLU A 56 0.26 1.19 1.39
CA GLU A 56 0.58 1.72 0.06
C GLU A 56 0.32 0.67 -1.01
N THR A 57 0.78 -0.56 -0.80
CA THR A 57 0.52 -1.69 -1.70
C THR A 57 -0.97 -1.93 -1.89
N LYS A 58 -1.77 -1.83 -0.83
CA LYS A 58 -3.23 -1.96 -0.93
C LYS A 58 -3.81 -0.83 -1.77
N ILE A 59 -3.43 0.42 -1.53
CA ILE A 59 -3.92 1.58 -2.30
C ILE A 59 -3.58 1.42 -3.78
N VAL A 60 -2.35 1.00 -4.11
CA VAL A 60 -1.94 0.74 -5.49
C VAL A 60 -2.80 -0.34 -6.14
N ARG A 61 -3.06 -1.46 -5.46
CA ARG A 61 -3.97 -2.51 -5.98
C ARG A 61 -5.39 -1.98 -6.20
N LEU A 62 -5.86 -1.09 -5.34
CA LEU A 62 -7.17 -0.45 -5.50
C LEU A 62 -7.19 0.47 -6.72
N ILE A 63 -6.13 1.27 -6.96
CA ILE A 63 -5.97 2.10 -8.17
C ILE A 63 -5.91 1.19 -9.42
N TYR A 64 -5.12 0.11 -9.37
CA TYR A 64 -5.03 -0.89 -10.44
C TYR A 64 -6.38 -1.51 -10.81
N SER A 65 -7.26 -1.71 -9.82
CA SER A 65 -8.62 -2.23 -10.06
C SER A 65 -9.56 -1.21 -10.71
N LEU A 66 -9.20 0.08 -10.72
CA LEU A 66 -9.94 1.13 -11.43
C LEU A 66 -9.55 1.22 -12.91
N ARG A 67 -8.57 0.44 -13.38
CA ARG A 67 -8.16 0.43 -14.78
C ARG A 67 -9.40 0.19 -15.66
N LYS A 68 -9.69 1.16 -16.51
CA LYS A 68 -10.72 1.05 -17.54
C LYS A 68 -10.03 1.24 -18.87
N ALA A 69 -10.35 0.39 -19.83
CA ALA A 69 -9.71 0.38 -21.16
C ALA A 69 -9.86 1.68 -21.99
N ARG A 70 -10.44 2.77 -21.45
CA ARG A 70 -10.82 3.95 -22.23
C ARG A 70 -10.34 5.31 -21.68
N ASN A 71 -9.97 5.45 -20.40
CA ASN A 71 -9.46 6.73 -19.88
C ASN A 71 -8.63 6.50 -18.60
N ASN A 72 -7.31 6.60 -18.74
CA ASN A 72 -6.35 6.47 -17.65
C ASN A 72 -5.70 7.82 -17.27
N ALA A 73 -6.38 8.94 -17.53
CA ALA A 73 -5.91 10.24 -17.06
C ALA A 73 -5.86 10.25 -15.52
N ILE A 74 -4.82 10.85 -14.93
CA ILE A 74 -4.61 10.93 -13.48
C ILE A 74 -5.84 11.55 -12.79
N GLU A 75 -6.35 12.68 -13.30
CA GLU A 75 -7.57 13.30 -12.77
C GLU A 75 -8.77 12.35 -12.76
N ARG A 76 -8.90 11.52 -13.81
CA ARG A 76 -10.01 10.57 -13.91
C ARG A 76 -9.87 9.44 -12.90
N ILE A 77 -8.66 8.90 -12.75
CA ILE A 77 -8.35 7.85 -11.78
C ILE A 77 -8.57 8.37 -10.35
N LYS A 78 -8.08 9.58 -10.05
CA LYS A 78 -8.28 10.28 -8.77
C LYS A 78 -9.77 10.45 -8.47
N TYR A 79 -10.55 10.97 -9.42
CA TYR A 79 -11.99 11.12 -9.29
C TYR A 79 -12.69 9.78 -9.05
N ASP A 80 -12.37 8.75 -9.85
CA ASP A 80 -12.99 7.43 -9.71
C ASP A 80 -12.58 6.78 -8.38
N PHE A 81 -11.34 6.97 -7.90
CA PHE A 81 -10.86 6.45 -6.63
C PHE A 81 -11.65 7.00 -5.45
N PHE A 82 -11.71 8.33 -5.30
CA PHE A 82 -12.45 8.95 -4.20
C PHE A 82 -13.95 8.66 -4.27
N ARG A 83 -14.51 8.60 -5.47
CA ARG A 83 -15.93 8.29 -5.67
C ARG A 83 -16.28 6.85 -5.34
N VAL A 84 -15.45 5.88 -5.74
CA VAL A 84 -15.69 4.44 -5.54
C VAL A 84 -15.41 4.04 -4.10
N TYR A 85 -14.30 4.50 -3.53
CA TYR A 85 -13.87 4.09 -2.19
C TYR A 85 -14.38 4.99 -1.06
N LYS A 86 -15.15 6.03 -1.39
CA LYS A 86 -15.81 6.91 -0.41
C LYS A 86 -14.82 7.51 0.60
N THR A 87 -13.71 8.02 0.08
CA THR A 87 -12.65 8.67 0.85
C THR A 87 -12.36 10.05 0.26
N THR A 88 -11.57 10.87 0.96
CA THR A 88 -11.16 12.21 0.52
C THR A 88 -9.65 12.31 0.36
N GLU A 89 -9.19 13.33 -0.37
CA GLU A 89 -7.77 13.66 -0.50
C GLU A 89 -7.10 13.84 0.87
N GLU A 90 -7.77 14.53 1.80
CA GLU A 90 -7.25 14.79 3.14
C GLU A 90 -7.09 13.51 3.96
N GLN A 91 -8.09 12.62 3.92
CA GLN A 91 -8.03 11.32 4.60
C GLN A 91 -6.92 10.45 4.03
N LEU A 92 -6.81 10.40 2.70
CA LEU A 92 -5.78 9.60 2.06
C LEU A 92 -4.38 10.16 2.30
N ARG A 93 -4.20 11.49 2.23
CA ARG A 93 -2.95 12.16 2.57
C ARG A 93 -2.55 11.93 4.03
N GLY A 94 -3.52 11.86 4.94
CA GLY A 94 -3.25 11.49 6.34
C GLY A 94 -2.65 10.10 6.52
N ILE A 95 -2.91 9.18 5.57
CA ILE A 95 -2.37 7.82 5.57
C ILE A 95 -1.07 7.74 4.77
N LEU A 96 -1.02 8.36 3.59
CA LEU A 96 0.12 8.27 2.67
C LEU A 96 1.23 9.28 2.97
N GLY A 97 0.95 10.31 3.77
CA GLY A 97 1.87 11.44 4.00
C GLY A 97 1.99 12.41 2.82
N VAL A 98 1.54 12.02 1.62
CA VAL A 98 1.64 12.79 0.38
C VAL A 98 0.29 12.91 -0.34
N PRO A 99 0.10 13.91 -1.22
CA PRO A 99 -1.06 14.00 -2.09
C PRO A 99 -1.20 12.81 -3.05
N PHE A 100 -2.41 12.52 -3.52
CA PHE A 100 -2.70 11.41 -4.43
C PHE A 100 -1.85 11.44 -5.70
N GLU A 101 -1.65 12.62 -6.28
CA GLU A 101 -0.90 12.80 -7.52
C GLU A 101 0.60 12.58 -7.33
N GLU A 102 1.14 12.94 -6.17
CA GLU A 102 2.52 12.64 -5.83
C GLU A 102 2.70 11.13 -5.59
N PHE A 103 1.77 10.52 -4.88
CA PHE A 103 1.75 9.07 -4.66
C PHE A 103 1.73 8.28 -5.98
N ILE A 104 0.82 8.60 -6.90
CA ILE A 104 0.71 7.85 -8.16
C ILE A 104 1.90 8.05 -9.09
N ARG A 105 2.64 9.15 -8.94
CA ARG A 105 3.88 9.42 -9.70
C ARG A 105 5.12 8.82 -9.03
N SER A 106 4.97 8.21 -7.87
CA SER A 106 6.08 7.63 -7.12
C SER A 106 6.69 6.45 -7.89
N PRO A 107 8.03 6.44 -8.11
CA PRO A 107 8.71 5.33 -8.76
C PRO A 107 8.63 4.03 -7.96
N ARG A 108 8.30 4.09 -6.66
CA ARG A 108 8.10 2.90 -5.81
C ARG A 108 7.00 1.97 -6.32
N HIS A 109 6.09 2.45 -7.16
CA HIS A 109 4.91 1.69 -7.61
C HIS A 109 4.96 1.27 -9.08
N TYR A 110 6.10 1.45 -9.76
CA TYR A 110 6.28 1.09 -11.17
C TYR A 110 5.92 -0.35 -11.51
N LYS A 111 6.09 -1.28 -10.56
CA LYS A 111 5.65 -2.69 -10.70
C LYS A 111 4.15 -2.88 -10.96
N TYR A 112 3.34 -1.84 -10.78
CA TYR A 112 1.89 -1.87 -10.98
C TYR A 112 1.43 -0.92 -12.08
N PHE A 113 2.06 0.26 -12.15
CA PHE A 113 1.80 1.23 -13.22
C PHE A 113 2.93 2.24 -13.33
N VAL A 114 3.10 2.78 -14.53
CA VAL A 114 3.99 3.89 -14.84
C VAL A 114 3.16 5.13 -15.18
N THR A 115 3.62 6.31 -14.79
CA THR A 115 2.99 7.57 -15.17
C THR A 115 3.84 8.30 -16.20
N GLU A 116 3.26 8.65 -17.35
CA GLU A 116 3.89 9.57 -18.31
C GLU A 116 2.95 10.76 -18.55
N GLY A 117 3.43 11.97 -18.26
CA GLY A 117 2.59 13.16 -18.27
C GLY A 117 1.38 13.01 -17.36
N GLU A 118 0.18 13.20 -17.91
CA GLU A 118 -1.09 13.06 -17.18
C GLU A 118 -1.76 11.68 -17.32
N THR A 119 -1.04 10.68 -17.86
CA THR A 119 -1.60 9.36 -18.14
C THR A 119 -0.92 8.27 -17.33
N VAL A 120 -1.72 7.34 -16.81
CA VAL A 120 -1.28 6.14 -16.10
C VAL A 120 -1.31 4.94 -17.05
N TYR A 121 -0.20 4.24 -17.16
CA TYR A 121 -0.05 3.00 -17.89
C TYR A 121 0.03 1.86 -16.89
N PHE A 122 -1.00 1.04 -16.84
CA PHE A 122 -1.04 -0.11 -15.94
C PHE A 122 -0.21 -1.24 -16.55
N GLU A 123 0.76 -1.75 -15.79
CA GLU A 123 1.49 -2.94 -16.21
C GLU A 123 0.58 -4.16 -16.02
N ASP A 124 0.54 -5.07 -17.00
CA ASP A 124 -0.08 -6.37 -16.78
C ASP A 124 0.77 -7.11 -15.75
N VAL A 125 0.39 -7.03 -14.49
CA VAL A 125 1.03 -7.79 -13.42
C VAL A 125 0.87 -9.26 -13.79
N ILE A 126 1.97 -9.87 -14.23
CA ILE A 126 2.08 -11.32 -14.41
C ILE A 126 1.59 -11.93 -13.11
N GLN A 127 0.45 -12.61 -13.20
CA GLN A 127 -0.10 -13.35 -12.07
C GLN A 127 1.00 -14.26 -11.54
N GLY A 128 1.23 -14.25 -10.22
CA GLY A 128 2.06 -15.26 -9.56
C GLY A 128 1.62 -16.68 -9.95
N PRO A 129 2.49 -17.67 -9.74
CA PRO A 129 2.52 -18.92 -10.49
C PRO A 129 1.13 -19.56 -10.56
N THR A 130 0.65 -19.79 -11.77
CA THR A 130 -0.37 -20.78 -12.02
C THR A 130 0.15 -22.10 -11.49
N HIS A 131 -0.42 -22.59 -10.38
CA HIS A 131 -0.35 -24.01 -10.06
C HIS A 131 -1.03 -24.77 -11.20
N ASN A 132 -0.22 -25.17 -12.17
CA ASN A 132 -0.57 -26.19 -13.13
C ASN A 132 -0.24 -27.55 -12.50
N GLY A 133 -1.29 -28.35 -12.32
CA GLY A 133 -1.23 -29.82 -12.39
C GLY A 133 -0.53 -30.54 -11.26
#